data_AF-A0A7S1MPS4-F1
#
_entry.id   AF-A0A7S1MPS4-F1
#
_cell.length_a   1.000
_cell.length_b   1.000
_cell.length_c   1.000
_cell.angle_alpha   90.00
_cell.angle_beta   90.00
_cell.angle_gamma   90.00
#
_symmetry.space_group_name_H-M   'P 1'
#
loop_
_entity.id
_entity.type
_entity.pdbx_description
1 polymer ?
#
loop_
_entity_poly.entity_id
_entity_poly.type
_entity_poly.pdbx_seq_one_letter_code
_entity_poly.pdbx_strand_id
1 'polypeptide(L)'
;QAGALALSDEEPSRDGAAAASLVDTTDTAEPGEAFRVRLRIAGKFRVVTWERLGPINPDLAPERSDGGYYISGDFNSWTFDRMAPSYSDFGLHTADVRLFEAGGEFQIIRDCSWDQVFHPPSEQALSAERVVGPSSGSEGKTWCLSGRVGDVFRIQFSRAREEGRDVKKLSWQLVSSESVTTKELIARGEGRLFLIGSWDGWEAPRAMNWDGAAYACRVRIGSRGRESFQIQVGGGGAKKLHPSRDDAGPFTPHDLMGPLENDSPLSWTIGYHGADYAESGSAFNVRLHLRNGRFSEVTWEKLR
;
A
#
# COMPACT_ATOMS: atom_id res chain seq x y z
N GLN A 1 -25.95 -38.41 43.85
CA GLN A 1 -27.43 -38.42 43.88
C GLN A 1 -27.87 -37.00 43.61
N ALA A 2 -28.76 -36.82 42.64
CA ALA A 2 -29.18 -35.53 42.10
C ALA A 2 -30.05 -34.73 43.09
N GLY A 3 -30.12 -33.41 42.88
CA GLY A 3 -31.08 -32.51 43.51
C GLY A 3 -30.93 -31.08 43.01
N ALA A 4 -31.61 -30.77 41.90
CA ALA A 4 -31.79 -29.41 41.37
C ALA A 4 -32.86 -28.64 42.16
N LEU A 5 -32.81 -27.30 42.15
CA LEU A 5 -33.91 -26.35 42.38
C LEU A 5 -33.38 -24.96 41.95
N ALA A 6 -33.70 -24.47 40.75
CA ALA A 6 -34.92 -23.76 40.33
C ALA A 6 -34.80 -22.24 40.52
N LEU A 7 -34.78 -21.53 39.39
CA LEU A 7 -34.87 -20.08 39.23
C LEU A 7 -36.27 -19.61 39.62
N SER A 8 -36.34 -18.57 40.44
CA SER A 8 -37.57 -17.80 40.66
C SER A 8 -37.38 -16.39 40.10
N ASP A 9 -38.18 -16.07 39.08
CA ASP A 9 -38.43 -14.71 38.60
C ASP A 9 -39.24 -13.95 39.65
N GLU A 10 -38.64 -12.91 40.25
CA GLU A 10 -39.36 -11.82 40.89
C GLU A 10 -38.92 -10.51 40.24
N GLU A 11 -39.83 -9.89 39.49
CA GLU A 11 -39.77 -8.45 39.23
C GLU A 11 -40.54 -7.71 40.32
N PRO A 12 -39.98 -6.60 40.84
CA PRO A 12 -40.81 -5.51 41.33
C PRO A 12 -40.49 -4.18 40.61
N SER A 13 -41.51 -3.69 39.93
CA SER A 13 -42.09 -2.34 40.01
C SER A 13 -41.19 -1.10 40.06
N ARG A 14 -41.44 -0.23 39.06
CA ARG A 14 -41.18 1.22 38.95
C ARG A 14 -41.23 2.00 40.27
N ASP A 15 -40.14 2.65 40.63
CA ASP A 15 -39.99 4.11 40.69
C ASP A 15 -38.64 4.48 41.31
N GLY A 16 -37.79 5.18 40.55
CA GLY A 16 -36.48 5.63 41.03
C GLY A 16 -35.68 6.25 39.89
N ALA A 17 -35.54 7.57 39.94
CA ALA A 17 -34.87 8.41 38.95
C ALA A 17 -33.56 7.78 38.44
N ALA A 18 -33.52 7.53 37.13
CA ALA A 18 -32.31 7.10 36.44
C ALA A 18 -31.29 8.24 36.45
N ALA A 19 -30.47 8.30 37.48
CA ALA A 19 -29.13 8.86 37.35
C ALA A 19 -28.39 7.92 36.40
N ALA A 20 -28.40 8.27 35.11
CA ALA A 20 -27.52 7.66 34.13
C ALA A 20 -26.08 7.96 34.56
N SER A 21 -25.52 7.04 35.33
CA SER A 21 -24.08 6.92 35.55
C SER A 21 -23.47 6.71 34.19
N LEU A 22 -23.03 7.81 33.56
CA LEU A 22 -22.08 7.82 32.46
C LEU A 22 -20.91 6.94 32.90
N VAL A 23 -20.83 5.75 32.32
CA VAL A 23 -19.68 4.87 32.48
C VAL A 23 -18.55 5.59 31.77
N ASP A 24 -17.65 6.18 32.56
CA ASP A 24 -16.41 6.80 32.13
C ASP A 24 -15.48 5.72 31.57
N THR A 25 -15.63 5.41 30.28
CA THR A 25 -14.71 4.53 29.57
C THR A 25 -13.42 5.33 29.33
N THR A 26 -12.48 5.16 30.25
CA THR A 26 -11.16 5.81 30.38
C THR A 26 -10.16 5.40 29.27
N ASP A 27 -10.65 5.18 28.05
CA ASP A 27 -9.87 4.76 26.87
C ASP A 27 -9.45 5.94 25.97
N THR A 28 -9.50 7.17 26.49
CA THR A 28 -9.02 8.37 25.79
C THR A 28 -7.72 8.87 26.40
N ALA A 29 -6.72 9.12 25.54
CA ALA A 29 -5.40 9.63 25.90
C ALA A 29 -5.09 10.90 25.11
N GLU A 30 -4.49 11.88 25.76
CA GLU A 30 -4.01 13.09 25.09
C GLU A 30 -2.56 12.88 24.59
N PRO A 31 -2.20 13.39 23.40
CA PRO A 31 -0.84 13.23 22.89
C PRO A 31 0.18 13.96 23.79
N GLY A 32 1.12 13.21 24.35
CA GLY A 32 2.11 13.68 25.34
C GLY A 32 1.95 13.01 26.72
N GLU A 33 0.91 12.21 26.89
CA GLU A 33 0.73 11.42 28.11
C GLU A 33 1.56 10.14 28.06
N ALA A 34 2.23 9.84 29.18
CA ALA A 34 2.93 8.58 29.33
C ALA A 34 1.97 7.51 29.82
N PHE A 35 2.20 6.29 29.34
CA PHE A 35 1.55 5.11 29.84
C PHE A 35 2.61 4.08 30.21
N ARG A 36 2.42 3.41 31.35
CA ARG A 36 3.16 2.19 31.66
C ARG A 36 2.39 1.03 31.07
N VAL A 37 2.86 0.54 29.93
CA VAL A 37 2.33 -0.67 29.30
C VAL A 37 3.00 -1.89 29.93
N ARG A 38 2.21 -2.84 30.43
CA ARG A 38 2.68 -4.11 30.99
C ARG A 38 2.08 -5.26 30.17
N LEU A 39 2.94 -6.07 29.56
CA LEU A 39 2.54 -7.35 28.99
C LEU A 39 2.78 -8.45 30.02
N ARG A 40 1.73 -9.15 30.43
CA ARG A 40 1.78 -10.33 31.29
C ARG A 40 1.54 -11.57 30.45
N ILE A 41 2.48 -12.52 30.52
CA ILE A 41 2.39 -13.80 29.80
C ILE A 41 2.32 -14.93 30.84
N ALA A 42 1.27 -15.74 30.77
CA ALA A 42 1.07 -16.92 31.62
C ALA A 42 0.69 -18.11 30.74
N GLY A 43 1.68 -18.95 30.41
CA GLY A 43 1.51 -20.03 29.44
C GLY A 43 1.07 -19.50 28.08
N LYS A 44 -0.13 -19.89 27.62
CA LYS A 44 -0.74 -19.42 26.36
C LYS A 44 -1.45 -18.06 26.47
N PHE A 45 -1.68 -17.56 27.67
CA PHE A 45 -2.42 -16.32 27.89
C PHE A 45 -1.49 -15.11 27.85
N ARG A 46 -1.93 -14.08 27.14
CA ARG A 46 -1.25 -12.78 27.02
C ARG A 46 -2.25 -11.72 27.43
N VAL A 47 -1.91 -10.90 28.42
CA VAL A 47 -2.72 -9.77 28.88
C VAL A 47 -1.87 -8.52 28.81
N VAL A 48 -2.37 -7.50 28.11
CA VAL A 48 -1.79 -6.16 28.13
C VAL A 48 -2.58 -5.33 29.13
N THR A 49 -1.89 -4.67 30.05
CA THR A 49 -2.47 -3.63 30.90
C THR A 49 -1.70 -2.33 30.71
N TRP A 50 -2.39 -1.21 30.84
CA TRP A 50 -1.78 0.11 30.79
C TRP A 50 -2.25 0.93 31.99
N GLU A 51 -1.37 1.77 32.52
CA GLU A 51 -1.71 2.79 33.52
C GLU A 51 -1.14 4.13 33.10
N ARG A 52 -1.92 5.20 33.24
CA ARG A 52 -1.51 6.57 32.90
C ARG A 52 -0.45 7.04 33.89
N LEU A 53 0.69 7.49 33.40
CA LEU A 53 1.84 7.97 34.18
C LEU A 53 1.95 9.51 34.10
N GLY A 54 0.85 10.25 34.29
CA GLY A 54 0.89 11.71 34.29
C GLY A 54 1.53 12.35 33.04
N PRO A 55 1.82 13.67 33.08
CA PRO A 55 2.54 14.34 32.00
C PRO A 55 3.99 13.85 31.93
N ILE A 56 4.46 13.55 30.72
CA ILE A 56 5.87 13.23 30.46
C ILE A 56 6.71 14.46 30.81
N ASN A 57 7.84 14.26 31.51
CA ASN A 57 8.87 15.30 31.58
C ASN A 57 9.32 15.59 30.14
N PRO A 58 9.17 16.82 29.61
CA PRO A 58 9.56 17.16 28.24
C PRO A 58 10.99 16.73 27.90
N ASP A 59 11.89 16.72 28.88
CA ASP A 59 13.29 16.31 28.73
C ASP A 59 13.49 14.79 28.60
N LEU A 60 12.48 14.00 28.94
CA LEU A 60 12.44 12.54 28.83
C LEU A 60 11.47 12.06 27.73
N ALA A 61 10.74 12.97 27.08
CA ALA A 61 9.94 12.62 25.93
C ALA A 61 10.89 12.17 24.81
N PRO A 62 10.70 10.99 24.20
CA PRO A 62 11.41 10.69 22.98
C PRO A 62 11.12 11.84 22.00
N GLU A 63 12.16 12.30 21.29
CA GLU A 63 11.96 13.26 20.22
C GLU A 63 10.83 12.74 19.32
N ARG A 64 9.84 13.60 19.06
CA ARG A 64 8.70 13.22 18.23
C ARG A 64 9.26 12.74 16.91
N SER A 65 9.09 11.45 16.64
CA SER A 65 9.33 10.92 15.31
C SER A 65 8.27 11.55 14.41
N ASP A 66 8.66 12.55 13.63
CA ASP A 66 7.89 12.94 12.45
C ASP A 66 7.80 11.70 11.56
N GLY A 67 6.62 11.07 11.59
CA GLY A 67 6.37 9.84 10.85
C GLY A 67 6.62 10.05 9.36
N GLY A 68 6.95 8.97 8.65
CA GLY A 68 7.09 9.03 7.21
C GLY A 68 5.73 9.18 6.54
N TYR A 69 5.63 10.05 5.54
CA TYR A 69 4.46 10.15 4.67
C TYR A 69 4.77 9.54 3.32
N TYR A 70 3.81 8.78 2.83
CA TYR A 70 3.89 8.05 1.58
C TYR A 70 2.66 8.38 0.76
N ILE A 71 2.81 8.33 -0.56
CA ILE A 71 1.71 8.41 -1.48
C ILE A 71 1.44 7.03 -2.08
N SER A 72 0.16 6.70 -2.21
CA SER A 72 -0.30 5.46 -2.81
C SER A 72 -1.45 5.75 -3.75
N GLY A 73 -1.44 5.14 -4.93
CA GLY A 73 -2.46 5.38 -5.94
C GLY A 73 -2.38 4.46 -7.15
N ASP A 74 -3.26 4.71 -8.10
CA ASP A 74 -3.35 3.95 -9.36
C ASP A 74 -2.14 4.15 -10.29
N PHE A 75 -1.28 5.13 -10.09
CA PHE A 75 -0.04 5.29 -10.85
C PHE A 75 1.10 4.42 -10.30
N ASN A 76 0.97 3.90 -9.07
CA ASN A 76 1.98 3.06 -8.44
C ASN A 76 1.46 1.71 -7.92
N SER A 77 0.33 1.23 -8.45
CA SER A 77 -0.28 -0.04 -8.02
C SER A 77 -0.62 -0.09 -6.54
N TRP A 78 -1.04 1.05 -5.99
CA TRP A 78 -1.33 1.19 -4.56
C TRP A 78 -0.18 0.74 -3.66
N THR A 79 1.07 0.92 -4.13
CA THR A 79 2.27 0.72 -3.32
C THR A 79 2.67 2.03 -2.63
N PHE A 80 3.64 1.99 -1.73
CA PHE A 80 4.02 3.15 -0.92
C PHE A 80 5.25 3.85 -1.49
N ASP A 81 5.04 4.99 -2.16
CA ASP A 81 6.14 5.87 -2.57
C ASP A 81 6.36 6.96 -1.52
N ARG A 82 7.58 7.05 -0.98
CA ARG A 82 7.91 8.01 0.10
C ARG A 82 7.87 9.44 -0.42
N MET A 83 7.16 10.31 0.29
CA MET A 83 7.18 11.75 0.01
C MET A 83 8.45 12.39 0.58
N ALA A 84 9.03 13.34 -0.18
CA ALA A 84 10.21 14.08 0.24
C ALA A 84 9.83 15.16 1.27
N PRO A 85 10.41 15.18 2.49
CA PRO A 85 10.21 16.28 3.42
C PRO A 85 10.89 17.56 2.92
N SER A 86 10.28 18.71 3.20
CA SER A 86 10.91 20.02 2.99
C SER A 86 11.83 20.35 4.16
N TYR A 87 13.03 20.85 3.86
CA TYR A 87 13.96 21.36 4.87
C TYR A 87 13.68 22.81 5.25
N SER A 88 13.00 23.57 4.39
CA SER A 88 12.63 24.97 4.64
C SER A 88 11.28 25.12 5.35
N ASP A 89 10.35 24.20 5.08
CA ASP A 89 8.97 24.24 5.56
C ASP A 89 8.70 22.99 6.39
N PHE A 90 8.94 23.10 7.69
CA PHE A 90 8.76 21.98 8.61
C PHE A 90 7.35 21.40 8.52
N GLY A 91 7.25 20.07 8.42
CA GLY A 91 5.99 19.34 8.27
C GLY A 91 5.40 19.34 6.85
N LEU A 92 6.02 19.99 5.87
CA LEU A 92 5.65 19.89 4.46
C LEU A 92 6.35 18.69 3.80
N HIS A 93 5.57 17.89 3.08
CA HIS A 93 6.02 16.75 2.30
C HIS A 93 5.53 16.86 0.86
N THR A 94 6.39 16.50 -0.09
CA THR A 94 6.10 16.63 -1.52
C THR A 94 6.37 15.34 -2.28
N ALA A 95 5.53 15.05 -3.28
CA ALA A 95 5.77 13.98 -4.25
C ALA A 95 5.38 14.46 -5.66
N ASP A 96 6.20 14.12 -6.65
CA ASP A 96 5.87 14.32 -8.06
C ASP A 96 5.36 12.99 -8.63
N VAL A 97 4.12 12.98 -9.09
CA VAL A 97 3.40 11.81 -9.58
C VAL A 97 3.16 11.95 -11.07
N ARG A 98 3.59 10.96 -11.85
CA ARG A 98 3.28 10.87 -13.28
C ARG A 98 2.09 9.95 -13.52
N LEU A 99 1.15 10.38 -14.36
CA LEU A 99 0.02 9.57 -14.78
C LEU A 99 0.41 8.64 -15.94
N PHE A 100 0.05 7.36 -15.81
CA PHE A 100 0.26 6.33 -16.83
C PHE A 100 -1.02 5.93 -17.57
N GLU A 101 -2.15 6.43 -17.08
CA GLU A 101 -3.49 6.32 -17.68
C GLU A 101 -4.18 7.70 -17.63
N ALA A 102 -5.39 7.81 -18.16
CA ALA A 102 -6.16 9.05 -18.05
C ALA A 102 -6.78 9.12 -16.65
N GLY A 103 -6.59 10.24 -15.96
CA GLY A 103 -6.94 10.37 -14.55
C GLY A 103 -5.90 9.73 -13.62
N GLY A 104 -6.13 9.93 -12.32
CA GLY A 104 -5.33 9.35 -11.25
C GLY A 104 -6.13 9.34 -9.96
N GLU A 105 -5.96 8.33 -9.12
CA GLU A 105 -6.53 8.29 -7.77
C GLU A 105 -5.44 8.05 -6.73
N PHE A 106 -5.51 8.72 -5.59
CA PHE A 106 -4.51 8.55 -4.54
C PHE A 106 -5.01 8.78 -3.13
N GLN A 107 -4.21 8.30 -2.19
CA GLN A 107 -4.28 8.54 -0.75
C GLN A 107 -2.89 8.85 -0.20
N ILE A 108 -2.83 9.43 1.01
CA ILE A 108 -1.58 9.66 1.73
C ILE A 108 -1.54 8.71 2.93
N ILE A 109 -0.44 7.99 3.09
CA ILE A 109 -0.28 6.91 4.07
C ILE A 109 0.83 7.29 5.04
N ARG A 110 0.59 7.12 6.34
CA ARG A 110 1.62 7.31 7.36
C ARG A 110 2.28 5.99 7.70
N ASP A 111 3.62 6.01 7.79
CA ASP A 111 4.44 4.90 8.29
C ASP A 111 4.15 3.55 7.60
N CYS A 112 3.81 3.58 6.29
CA CYS A 112 3.44 2.42 5.48
C CYS A 112 2.32 1.56 6.10
N SER A 113 1.38 2.18 6.82
CA SER A 113 0.28 1.49 7.50
C SER A 113 -1.08 1.91 6.91
N TRP A 114 -1.80 0.94 6.36
CA TRP A 114 -3.20 1.10 5.92
C TRP A 114 -4.17 1.39 7.07
N ASP A 115 -3.73 1.32 8.32
CA ASP A 115 -4.51 1.80 9.47
C ASP A 115 -4.32 3.31 9.72
N GLN A 116 -3.41 3.95 8.99
CA GLN A 116 -3.05 5.36 9.15
C GLN A 116 -3.17 6.14 7.83
N VAL A 117 -4.36 6.08 7.23
CA VAL A 117 -4.63 6.71 5.93
C VAL A 117 -5.22 8.10 6.10
N PHE A 118 -4.69 9.06 5.36
CA PHE A 118 -5.34 10.34 5.10
C PHE A 118 -6.08 10.29 3.78
N HIS A 119 -7.30 10.80 3.79
CA HIS A 119 -8.24 10.68 2.70
C HIS A 119 -9.23 11.86 2.68
N PRO A 120 -9.96 12.09 1.58
CA PRO A 120 -11.03 13.06 1.55
C PRO A 120 -12.26 12.63 2.36
N PRO A 121 -13.15 13.55 2.74
CA PRO A 121 -14.38 13.21 3.45
C PRO A 121 -15.36 12.37 2.62
N SER A 122 -15.32 12.49 1.30
CA SER A 122 -16.16 11.76 0.34
C SER A 122 -15.29 10.98 -0.65
N GLU A 123 -15.89 10.01 -1.33
CA GLU A 123 -15.25 9.32 -2.45
C GLU A 123 -14.94 10.28 -3.60
N GLN A 124 -13.90 9.95 -4.37
CA GLN A 124 -13.52 10.62 -5.62
C GLN A 124 -13.46 12.15 -5.54
N ALA A 125 -12.80 12.68 -4.52
CA ALA A 125 -12.75 14.11 -4.30
C ALA A 125 -11.78 14.79 -5.27
N LEU A 126 -12.30 15.74 -6.05
CA LEU A 126 -11.52 16.62 -6.92
C LEU A 126 -10.95 17.86 -6.19
N SER A 127 -11.22 17.97 -4.88
CA SER A 127 -10.80 19.10 -4.05
C SER A 127 -10.01 18.63 -2.84
N ALA A 128 -9.03 19.44 -2.46
CA ALA A 128 -8.19 19.25 -1.28
C ALA A 128 -8.70 20.01 -0.04
N GLU A 129 -9.90 20.59 -0.12
CA GLU A 129 -10.49 21.46 0.92
C GLU A 129 -10.48 20.86 2.32
N ARG A 130 -10.63 19.54 2.42
CA ARG A 130 -10.61 18.84 3.72
C ARG A 130 -9.82 17.55 3.64
N VAL A 131 -8.92 17.39 4.60
CA VAL A 131 -8.16 16.16 4.82
C VAL A 131 -8.66 15.49 6.11
N VAL A 132 -9.14 14.26 5.99
CA VAL A 132 -9.58 13.40 7.10
C VAL A 132 -8.50 12.36 7.39
N GLY A 133 -8.51 11.79 8.60
CA GLY A 133 -7.54 10.79 9.03
C GLY A 133 -6.42 11.35 9.94
N PRO A 134 -5.46 10.51 10.37
CA PRO A 134 -5.26 9.13 9.91
C PRO A 134 -6.36 8.18 10.43
N SER A 135 -6.87 7.27 9.60
CA SER A 135 -7.84 6.23 10.01
C SER A 135 -7.72 4.96 9.16
N SER A 136 -8.28 3.84 9.63
CA SER A 136 -8.29 2.52 8.95
C SER A 136 -9.52 2.28 8.05
N GLY A 137 -10.49 3.21 8.04
CA GLY A 137 -11.78 3.07 7.34
C GLY A 137 -11.92 3.97 6.10
N SER A 138 -10.86 4.05 5.30
CA SER A 138 -10.75 4.94 4.14
C SER A 138 -11.03 4.25 2.79
N GLU A 139 -11.57 3.03 2.81
CA GLU A 139 -11.90 2.27 1.60
C GLU A 139 -12.79 3.09 0.66
N GLY A 140 -12.43 3.15 -0.62
CA GLY A 140 -13.10 3.95 -1.66
C GLY A 140 -12.89 5.48 -1.58
N LYS A 141 -12.29 6.01 -0.51
CA LYS A 141 -12.12 7.46 -0.33
C LYS A 141 -10.79 7.95 -0.88
N THR A 142 -10.78 8.39 -2.12
CA THR A 142 -9.57 8.79 -2.84
C THR A 142 -9.68 10.23 -3.35
N TRP A 143 -8.53 10.92 -3.43
CA TRP A 143 -8.44 12.16 -4.19
C TRP A 143 -8.18 11.85 -5.66
N CYS A 144 -8.77 12.64 -6.55
CA CYS A 144 -8.67 12.42 -7.98
C CYS A 144 -7.80 13.49 -8.67
N LEU A 145 -6.87 13.04 -9.50
CA LEU A 145 -6.07 13.85 -10.41
C LEU A 145 -6.75 13.86 -11.78
N SER A 146 -7.15 15.03 -12.27
CA SER A 146 -7.69 15.19 -13.62
C SER A 146 -6.58 15.51 -14.61
N GLY A 147 -5.96 14.48 -15.18
CA GLY A 147 -4.88 14.63 -16.17
C GLY A 147 -4.90 13.54 -17.23
N ARG A 148 -3.97 13.63 -18.16
CA ARG A 148 -3.74 12.69 -19.26
C ARG A 148 -2.46 11.88 -19.01
N VAL A 149 -2.27 10.82 -19.78
CA VAL A 149 -1.02 10.06 -19.78
C VAL A 149 0.17 11.00 -20.03
N GLY A 150 1.19 10.91 -19.19
CA GLY A 150 2.39 11.75 -19.24
C GLY A 150 2.34 12.99 -18.35
N ASP A 151 1.16 13.43 -17.93
CA ASP A 151 1.04 14.55 -16.99
C ASP A 151 1.73 14.23 -15.66
N VAL A 152 2.40 15.23 -15.10
CA VAL A 152 3.05 15.15 -13.79
C VAL A 152 2.38 16.14 -12.85
N PHE A 153 1.87 15.64 -11.73
CA PHE A 153 1.30 16.43 -10.65
C PHE A 153 2.27 16.49 -9.48
N ARG A 154 2.50 17.68 -8.94
CA ARG A 154 3.16 17.86 -7.65
C ARG A 154 2.10 17.86 -6.57
N ILE A 155 2.20 16.90 -5.66
CA ILE A 155 1.33 16.74 -4.50
C ILE A 155 2.08 17.24 -3.27
N GLN A 156 1.43 18.09 -2.49
CA GLN A 156 1.99 18.71 -1.30
C GLN A 156 1.08 18.43 -0.13
N PHE A 157 1.60 17.75 0.88
CA PHE A 157 0.90 17.44 2.11
C PHE A 157 1.63 18.09 3.28
N SER A 158 0.90 18.80 4.14
CA SER A 158 1.46 19.31 5.38
C SER A 158 0.61 18.94 6.58
N ARG A 159 1.27 18.55 7.68
CA ARG A 159 0.63 18.33 8.97
C ARG A 159 1.36 19.12 10.04
N ALA A 160 0.63 19.91 10.81
CA ALA A 160 1.16 20.68 11.91
C ALA A 160 0.22 20.61 13.11
N ARG A 161 0.74 20.92 14.30
CA ARG A 161 -0.09 21.11 15.50
C ARG A 161 -0.17 22.59 15.82
N GLU A 162 -1.31 23.20 15.52
CA GLU A 162 -1.57 24.62 15.76
C GLU A 162 -2.58 24.73 16.91
N GLU A 163 -2.23 25.42 17.99
CA GLU A 163 -3.12 25.60 19.16
C GLU A 163 -3.68 24.28 19.73
N GLY A 164 -2.88 23.22 19.71
CA GLY A 164 -3.28 21.89 20.16
C GLY A 164 -4.09 21.08 19.14
N ARG A 165 -4.57 21.69 18.04
CA ARG A 165 -5.31 21.03 16.97
C ARG A 165 -4.38 20.44 15.91
N ASP A 166 -4.78 19.30 15.36
CA ASP A 166 -4.07 18.65 14.25
C ASP A 166 -4.50 19.23 12.90
N VAL A 167 -3.73 20.20 12.41
CA VAL A 167 -3.99 20.92 11.16
C VAL A 167 -3.33 20.20 10.00
N LYS A 168 -4.13 19.91 8.97
CA LYS A 168 -3.72 19.18 7.78
C LYS A 168 -4.09 19.97 6.55
N LYS A 169 -3.17 20.08 5.60
CA LYS A 169 -3.39 20.71 4.30
C LYS A 169 -2.86 19.79 3.23
N LEU A 170 -3.59 19.73 2.13
CA LEU A 170 -3.21 19.02 0.93
C LEU A 170 -3.42 19.96 -0.25
N SER A 171 -2.56 19.88 -1.25
CA SER A 171 -2.77 20.48 -2.55
C SER A 171 -2.08 19.65 -3.62
N TRP A 172 -2.54 19.79 -4.85
CA TRP A 172 -1.84 19.25 -6.00
C TRP A 172 -1.97 20.21 -7.17
N GLN A 173 -0.96 20.23 -8.02
CA GLN A 173 -0.94 21.06 -9.23
C GLN A 173 -0.20 20.35 -10.36
N LEU A 174 -0.68 20.55 -11.58
CA LEU A 174 0.00 20.10 -12.78
C LEU A 174 1.32 20.88 -12.93
N VAL A 175 2.45 20.18 -12.90
CA VAL A 175 3.78 20.80 -13.03
C VAL A 175 4.42 20.55 -14.38
N SER A 176 4.03 19.49 -15.08
CA SER A 176 4.47 19.19 -16.43
C SER A 176 3.39 18.42 -17.16
N SER A 177 3.27 18.66 -18.47
CA SER A 177 2.36 17.94 -19.36
C SER A 177 3.12 17.58 -20.62
N GLU A 178 3.18 16.28 -20.93
CA GLU A 178 3.76 15.76 -22.15
C GLU A 178 2.73 14.85 -22.81
N SER A 179 2.42 15.09 -24.09
CA SER A 179 1.57 14.20 -24.87
C SER A 179 2.33 12.93 -25.26
N VAL A 180 2.34 11.93 -24.38
CA VAL A 180 2.96 10.61 -24.60
C VAL A 180 2.01 9.49 -24.28
N THR A 181 2.24 8.34 -24.90
CA THR A 181 1.56 7.09 -24.58
C THR A 181 2.31 6.34 -23.47
N THR A 182 1.60 5.47 -22.74
CA THR A 182 2.21 4.58 -21.73
C THR A 182 3.31 3.72 -22.34
N LYS A 183 3.12 3.28 -23.59
CA LYS A 183 4.10 2.51 -24.34
C LYS A 183 5.40 3.28 -24.59
N GLU A 184 5.30 4.57 -24.93
CA GLU A 184 6.48 5.42 -25.14
C GLU A 184 7.23 5.66 -23.83
N LEU A 185 6.53 5.91 -22.73
CA LEU A 185 7.15 6.02 -21.40
C LEU A 185 7.92 4.75 -21.03
N ILE A 186 7.31 3.59 -21.27
CA ILE A 186 7.95 2.30 -21.02
C ILE A 186 9.20 2.12 -21.89
N ALA A 187 9.11 2.48 -23.18
CA ALA A 187 10.22 2.42 -24.12
C ALA A 187 11.42 3.32 -23.72
N ARG A 188 11.17 4.39 -22.96
CA ARG A 188 12.21 5.30 -22.43
C ARG A 188 12.82 4.82 -21.10
N GLY A 189 12.34 3.71 -20.51
CA GLY A 189 12.73 3.29 -19.16
C GLY A 189 12.02 4.06 -18.04
N GLU A 190 11.01 4.86 -18.39
CA GLU A 190 10.26 5.72 -17.47
C GLU A 190 8.87 5.14 -17.13
N GLY A 191 8.59 3.93 -17.60
CA GLY A 191 7.34 3.23 -17.34
C GLY A 191 7.19 2.76 -15.90
N ARG A 192 5.95 2.47 -15.52
CA ARG A 192 5.63 1.75 -14.29
C ARG A 192 5.15 0.35 -14.66
N LEU A 193 5.96 -0.64 -14.28
CA LEU A 193 5.67 -2.05 -14.48
C LEU A 193 5.77 -2.76 -13.13
N PHE A 194 4.87 -3.70 -12.89
CA PHE A 194 4.83 -4.44 -11.65
C PHE A 194 4.73 -5.93 -11.91
N LEU A 195 5.44 -6.70 -11.09
CA LEU A 195 5.38 -8.14 -11.09
C LEU A 195 4.37 -8.60 -10.02
N ILE A 196 3.38 -9.38 -10.45
CA ILE A 196 2.41 -10.05 -9.56
C ILE A 196 2.55 -11.56 -9.75
N GLY A 197 2.31 -12.34 -8.71
CA GLY A 197 2.50 -13.79 -8.82
C GLY A 197 2.04 -14.59 -7.62
N SER A 198 2.18 -15.90 -7.75
CA SER A 198 1.63 -16.87 -6.79
C SER A 198 2.26 -16.85 -5.40
N TRP A 199 3.42 -16.20 -5.22
CA TRP A 199 4.17 -16.17 -3.96
C TRP A 199 3.45 -15.44 -2.82
N ASP A 200 2.48 -14.58 -3.14
CA ASP A 200 1.61 -13.88 -2.19
C ASP A 200 0.13 -14.00 -2.60
N GLY A 201 -0.21 -15.04 -3.37
CA GLY A 201 -1.59 -15.20 -3.82
C GLY A 201 -2.05 -14.14 -4.82
N TRP A 202 -1.12 -13.50 -5.55
CA TRP A 202 -1.38 -12.43 -6.51
C TRP A 202 -1.85 -11.12 -5.87
N GLU A 203 -1.61 -10.93 -4.58
CA GLU A 203 -2.13 -9.79 -3.81
C GLU A 203 -1.26 -8.53 -3.91
N ALA A 204 0.07 -8.67 -3.95
CA ALA A 204 0.98 -7.55 -3.79
C ALA A 204 1.88 -7.31 -5.03
N PRO A 205 1.59 -6.28 -5.85
CA PRO A 205 2.42 -5.89 -6.97
C PRO A 205 3.82 -5.45 -6.52
N ARG A 206 4.86 -5.93 -7.23
CA ARG A 206 6.26 -5.56 -6.98
C ARG A 206 6.81 -4.73 -8.12
N ALA A 207 7.24 -3.51 -7.84
CA ALA A 207 7.79 -2.64 -8.88
C ALA A 207 9.00 -3.27 -9.58
N MET A 208 8.96 -3.29 -10.91
CA MET A 208 10.10 -3.63 -11.75
C MET A 208 10.91 -2.36 -12.03
N ASN A 209 12.23 -2.43 -11.86
CA ASN A 209 13.11 -1.28 -12.05
C ASN A 209 13.82 -1.37 -13.40
N TRP A 210 13.88 -0.26 -14.12
CA TRP A 210 14.71 -0.15 -15.33
C TRP A 210 16.19 -0.16 -14.94
N ASP A 211 16.98 -1.07 -15.51
CA ASP A 211 18.42 -1.17 -15.24
C ASP A 211 19.31 -0.62 -16.36
N GLY A 212 18.72 0.09 -17.33
CA GLY A 212 19.40 0.57 -18.54
C GLY A 212 19.22 -0.34 -19.75
N ALA A 213 18.81 -1.60 -19.56
CA ALA A 213 18.60 -2.56 -20.64
C ALA A 213 17.25 -3.29 -20.57
N ALA A 214 16.75 -3.59 -19.36
CA ALA A 214 15.48 -4.27 -19.14
C ALA A 214 14.81 -3.75 -17.86
N TYR A 215 13.51 -4.01 -17.75
CA TYR A 215 12.84 -3.92 -16.45
C TYR A 215 13.10 -5.20 -15.68
N ALA A 216 13.58 -5.09 -14.45
CA ALA A 216 14.00 -6.22 -13.63
C ALA A 216 13.33 -6.23 -12.26
N CYS A 217 12.98 -7.43 -11.78
CA CYS A 217 12.47 -7.65 -10.43
C CYS A 217 12.96 -8.99 -9.87
N ARG A 218 13.39 -8.97 -8.60
CA ARG A 218 13.81 -10.17 -7.89
C ARG A 218 12.60 -10.93 -7.34
N VAL A 219 12.57 -12.24 -7.60
CA VAL A 219 11.57 -13.18 -7.08
C VAL A 219 12.27 -14.23 -6.23
N ARG A 220 11.57 -14.73 -5.21
CA ARG A 220 12.03 -15.86 -4.40
C ARG A 220 11.02 -17.00 -4.52
N ILE A 221 11.53 -18.20 -4.75
CA ILE A 221 10.71 -19.39 -4.95
C ILE A 221 10.26 -19.95 -3.59
N GLY A 222 8.96 -20.19 -3.44
CA GLY A 222 8.37 -20.75 -2.24
C GLY A 222 8.71 -22.23 -2.00
N SER A 223 8.06 -22.84 -1.02
CA SER A 223 8.30 -24.25 -0.63
C SER A 223 7.96 -25.27 -1.72
N ARG A 224 7.11 -24.91 -2.68
CA ARG A 224 6.69 -25.78 -3.78
C ARG A 224 7.71 -25.88 -4.92
N GLY A 225 8.80 -25.13 -4.87
CA GLY A 225 9.84 -25.15 -5.91
C GLY A 225 9.43 -24.51 -7.24
N ARG A 226 8.24 -23.92 -7.32
CA ARG A 226 7.72 -23.22 -8.50
C ARG A 226 6.88 -22.01 -8.12
N GLU A 227 6.92 -20.96 -8.94
CA GLU A 227 6.08 -19.77 -8.80
C GLU A 227 5.65 -19.27 -10.18
N SER A 228 4.37 -18.90 -10.30
CA SER A 228 3.77 -18.33 -11.51
C SER A 228 3.63 -16.82 -11.38
N PHE A 229 3.73 -16.09 -12.50
CA PHE A 229 3.65 -14.63 -12.50
C PHE A 229 3.14 -14.03 -13.81
N GLN A 230 2.72 -12.77 -13.71
CA GLN A 230 2.36 -11.87 -14.81
C GLN A 230 2.99 -10.49 -14.57
N ILE A 231 3.03 -9.66 -15.60
CA ILE A 231 3.55 -8.29 -15.50
C ILE A 231 2.43 -7.29 -15.74
N GLN A 232 2.07 -6.51 -14.73
CA GLN A 232 1.11 -5.42 -14.84
C GLN A 232 1.77 -4.18 -15.44
N VAL A 233 1.05 -3.51 -16.32
CA VAL A 233 1.44 -2.26 -16.98
C VAL A 233 0.67 -1.09 -16.37
N GLY A 234 1.37 -0.04 -15.94
CA GLY A 234 0.77 1.04 -15.14
C GLY A 234 0.41 0.54 -13.73
N GLY A 235 -0.45 1.27 -13.01
CA GLY A 235 -0.80 0.91 -11.62
C GLY A 235 -2.29 0.62 -11.34
N GLY A 236 -3.13 0.47 -12.36
CA GLY A 236 -4.56 0.22 -12.21
C GLY A 236 -5.00 -1.26 -12.25
N GLY A 237 -4.08 -2.23 -12.28
CA GLY A 237 -4.40 -3.67 -12.29
C GLY A 237 -4.91 -4.25 -13.61
N ALA A 238 -5.53 -3.43 -14.46
CA ALA A 238 -6.31 -3.91 -15.61
C ALA A 238 -5.49 -4.42 -16.80
N LYS A 239 -4.28 -3.89 -17.02
CA LYS A 239 -3.46 -4.20 -18.19
C LYS A 239 -2.29 -5.09 -17.82
N LYS A 240 -2.24 -6.30 -18.36
CA LYS A 240 -1.22 -7.30 -18.04
C LYS A 240 -0.52 -7.83 -19.30
N LEU A 241 0.78 -8.06 -19.18
CA LEU A 241 1.54 -8.90 -20.09
C LEU A 241 1.53 -10.33 -19.56
N HIS A 242 1.36 -11.27 -20.48
CA HIS A 242 1.29 -12.70 -20.19
C HIS A 242 1.83 -13.50 -21.38
N PRO A 243 2.13 -14.80 -21.23
CA PRO A 243 2.50 -15.64 -22.36
C PRO A 243 1.30 -16.07 -23.21
N SER A 244 1.56 -16.54 -24.44
CA SER A 244 0.54 -17.14 -25.31
C SER A 244 0.09 -18.55 -24.88
N ARG A 245 0.74 -19.14 -23.88
CA ARG A 245 0.41 -20.44 -23.30
C ARG A 245 0.71 -20.45 -21.81
N ASP A 246 -0.01 -21.28 -21.07
CA ASP A 246 0.23 -21.41 -19.64
C ASP A 246 1.55 -22.13 -19.33
N ASP A 247 2.08 -21.87 -18.14
CA ASP A 247 3.36 -22.39 -17.64
C ASP A 247 4.54 -22.18 -18.61
N ALA A 248 4.50 -21.09 -19.38
CA ALA A 248 5.57 -20.75 -20.30
C ALA A 248 6.84 -20.33 -19.54
N GLY A 249 7.99 -20.56 -20.15
CA GLY A 249 9.28 -20.06 -19.68
C GLY A 249 10.32 -19.99 -20.78
N PRO A 250 11.56 -19.56 -20.49
CA PRO A 250 12.62 -19.34 -21.48
C PRO A 250 12.93 -20.57 -22.34
N PHE A 251 12.63 -21.76 -21.83
CA PHE A 251 12.90 -23.05 -22.50
C PHE A 251 11.74 -23.56 -23.34
N THR A 252 10.57 -22.92 -23.26
CA THR A 252 9.36 -23.32 -23.99
C THR A 252 9.02 -22.23 -25.00
N PRO A 253 8.92 -22.52 -26.31
CA PRO A 253 8.46 -21.54 -27.29
C PRO A 253 7.07 -20.98 -26.92
N HIS A 254 6.98 -19.66 -26.85
CA HIS A 254 5.76 -18.91 -26.56
C HIS A 254 5.92 -17.47 -27.07
N ASP A 255 4.80 -16.78 -27.22
CA ASP A 255 4.77 -15.37 -27.59
C ASP A 255 4.44 -14.52 -26.36
N LEU A 256 4.95 -13.30 -26.35
CA LEU A 256 4.56 -12.28 -25.38
C LEU A 256 3.25 -11.63 -25.83
N MET A 257 2.22 -11.76 -25.01
CA MET A 257 0.88 -11.26 -25.25
C MET A 257 0.57 -10.05 -24.37
N GLY A 258 -0.37 -9.22 -24.82
CA GLY A 258 -0.79 -8.01 -24.14
C GLY A 258 0.05 -6.77 -24.48
N PRO A 259 -0.17 -5.64 -23.78
CA PRO A 259 -1.15 -5.48 -22.70
C PRO A 259 -2.56 -5.32 -23.29
N LEU A 260 -3.38 -6.35 -23.17
CA LEU A 260 -4.81 -6.28 -23.48
C LEU A 260 -5.56 -5.95 -22.18
N GLU A 261 -6.75 -5.36 -22.29
CA GLU A 261 -7.63 -5.08 -21.14
C GLU A 261 -8.35 -6.34 -20.60
N ASN A 262 -8.03 -7.53 -21.14
CA ASN A 262 -8.66 -8.77 -20.73
C ASN A 262 -7.80 -9.51 -19.70
N ASP A 263 -8.42 -9.94 -18.60
CA ASP A 263 -7.81 -10.78 -17.60
C ASP A 263 -7.55 -12.17 -18.19
N SER A 264 -6.29 -12.44 -18.51
CA SER A 264 -5.83 -13.75 -19.00
C SER A 264 -5.37 -14.57 -17.80
N PRO A 265 -5.76 -15.84 -17.66
CA PRO A 265 -5.24 -16.70 -16.60
C PRO A 265 -3.81 -17.20 -16.90
N LEU A 266 -3.32 -17.04 -18.13
CA LEU A 266 -2.06 -17.61 -18.58
C LEU A 266 -0.88 -16.94 -17.90
N SER A 267 0.06 -17.74 -17.39
CA SER A 267 1.18 -17.21 -16.60
C SER A 267 2.52 -17.79 -17.05
N TRP A 268 3.59 -17.02 -16.85
CA TRP A 268 4.92 -17.60 -16.85
C TRP A 268 5.14 -18.34 -15.55
N THR A 269 5.86 -19.47 -15.57
CA THR A 269 6.11 -20.25 -14.35
C THR A 269 7.59 -20.61 -14.23
N ILE A 270 8.24 -20.07 -13.20
CA ILE A 270 9.62 -20.42 -12.83
C ILE A 270 9.57 -21.78 -12.12
N GLY A 271 10.43 -22.71 -12.54
CA GLY A 271 10.51 -24.06 -11.96
C GLY A 271 9.54 -25.06 -12.57
N TYR A 272 8.82 -24.68 -13.62
CA TYR A 272 8.03 -25.63 -14.40
C TYR A 272 8.92 -26.54 -15.25
N HIS A 273 9.98 -25.98 -15.85
CA HIS A 273 10.93 -26.74 -16.64
C HIS A 273 12.16 -27.09 -15.79
N GLY A 274 12.63 -28.34 -15.86
CA GLY A 274 13.75 -28.82 -15.03
C GLY A 274 15.07 -28.05 -15.23
N ALA A 275 15.23 -27.39 -16.38
CA ALA A 275 16.40 -26.54 -16.67
C ALA A 275 16.38 -25.18 -15.94
N ASP A 276 15.30 -24.82 -15.25
CA ASP A 276 15.29 -23.64 -14.37
C ASP A 276 16.15 -23.85 -13.12
N TYR A 277 16.38 -25.11 -12.72
CA TYR A 277 17.02 -25.47 -11.44
C TYR A 277 16.43 -24.71 -10.25
N ALA A 278 15.12 -24.45 -10.30
CA ALA A 278 14.40 -23.76 -9.25
C ALA A 278 14.24 -24.71 -8.06
N GLU A 279 14.66 -24.24 -6.90
CA GLU A 279 14.56 -24.96 -5.63
C GLU A 279 13.95 -24.01 -4.60
N SER A 280 13.37 -24.58 -3.54
CA SER A 280 12.81 -23.76 -2.47
C SER A 280 13.85 -22.78 -1.92
N GLY A 281 13.45 -21.51 -1.78
CA GLY A 281 14.31 -20.44 -1.29
C GLY A 281 15.26 -19.84 -2.32
N SER A 282 15.41 -20.46 -3.50
CA SER A 282 16.18 -19.89 -4.62
C SER A 282 15.61 -18.53 -5.03
N ALA A 283 16.50 -17.63 -5.45
CA ALA A 283 16.10 -16.33 -5.96
C ALA A 283 16.37 -16.25 -7.46
N PHE A 284 15.48 -15.60 -8.18
CA PHE A 284 15.59 -15.35 -9.61
C PHE A 284 15.44 -13.86 -9.90
N ASN A 285 16.09 -13.39 -10.95
CA ASN A 285 15.89 -12.04 -11.47
C ASN A 285 15.06 -12.12 -12.74
N VAL A 286 13.79 -11.75 -12.66
CA VAL A 286 12.88 -11.70 -13.81
C VAL A 286 13.13 -10.41 -14.58
N ARG A 287 13.34 -10.52 -15.89
CA ARG A 287 13.68 -9.42 -16.78
C ARG A 287 12.71 -9.35 -17.96
N LEU A 288 12.10 -8.19 -18.17
CA LEU A 288 11.35 -7.85 -19.37
C LEU A 288 12.21 -6.98 -20.29
N HIS A 289 12.56 -7.52 -21.46
CA HIS A 289 13.43 -6.85 -22.42
C HIS A 289 12.64 -6.07 -23.45
N LEU A 290 13.25 -4.97 -23.90
CA LEU A 290 12.72 -4.17 -24.99
C LEU A 290 13.64 -4.23 -26.21
N ARG A 291 13.05 -4.39 -27.39
CA ARG A 291 13.73 -4.23 -28.68
C ARG A 291 13.01 -3.16 -29.48
N ASN A 292 13.74 -2.12 -29.89
CA ASN A 292 13.20 -0.98 -30.63
C ASN A 292 11.95 -0.36 -29.96
N GLY A 293 12.00 -0.19 -28.63
CA GLY A 293 10.90 0.40 -27.85
C GLY A 293 9.64 -0.46 -27.75
N ARG A 294 9.74 -1.77 -28.01
CA ARG A 294 8.63 -2.73 -27.87
C ARG A 294 9.04 -3.86 -26.95
N PHE A 295 8.08 -4.40 -26.20
CA PHE A 295 8.26 -5.65 -25.47
C PHE A 295 8.73 -6.74 -26.43
N SER A 296 9.75 -7.47 -26.03
CA SER A 296 10.37 -8.48 -26.89
C SER A 296 10.34 -9.86 -26.25
N GLU A 297 10.83 -9.99 -25.02
CA GLU A 297 10.90 -11.26 -24.32
C GLU A 297 10.92 -11.06 -22.80
N VAL A 298 10.40 -12.06 -22.09
CA VAL A 298 10.56 -12.21 -20.64
C VAL A 298 11.55 -13.34 -20.40
N THR A 299 12.54 -13.08 -19.57
CA THR A 299 13.57 -14.05 -19.18
C THR A 299 13.76 -14.03 -17.67
N TRP A 300 14.41 -15.05 -17.14
CA TRP A 300 14.87 -15.03 -15.77
C TRP A 300 16.18 -15.79 -15.63
N GLU A 301 16.97 -15.37 -14.66
CA GLU A 301 18.23 -16.00 -14.29
C GLU A 301 18.25 -16.30 -12.80
N LYS A 302 18.81 -17.45 -12.42
CA LYS A 302 19.00 -17.81 -11.01
C LYS A 302 20.11 -16.93 -10.42
N LEU A 303 19.79 -16.25 -9.32
CA LEU A 303 20.76 -15.45 -8.57
C LEU A 303 21.62 -16.36 -7.71
N ARG A 304 22.92 -16.07 -7.68
CA ARG A 304 23.90 -16.76 -6.82
C ARG A 304 23.72 -16.39 -5.35
#